data_AF-A0A522U7A8-F1
#
_entry.id   AF-A0A522U7A8-F1
#
_cell.length_a   1.000
_cell.length_b   1.000
_cell.length_c   1.000
_cell.angle_alpha   90.00
_cell.angle_beta   90.00
_cell.angle_gamma   90.00
#
_symmetry.space_group_name_H-M   'P 1'
#
loop_
_entity.id
_entity.type
_entity.pdbx_description
1 polymer ?
#
loop_
_entity_poly.entity_id
_entity_poly.type
_entity_poly.pdbx_seq_one_letter_code
_entity_poly.pdbx_strand_id
1 'polypeptide(L)'
;MNLLGVDYGSKNIGLAIWREGADVVLPFGVLENNEQAAGKLAVLFGDEKIDKIVLGLPLSLDGKENKNTVRVHSFAGELKASGTAVEFFDERFSSQAADRSAGGASRDEKAAMLILEDYLKKFTPPYSSPYKGEDN
;
A
#
# COMPACT_ATOMS: atom_id res chain seq x y z
N MET A 1 12.71 9.54 -5.72
CA MET A 1 11.61 8.63 -6.11
C MET A 1 10.39 8.83 -5.23
N ASN A 2 9.19 8.87 -5.81
CA ASN A 2 7.89 8.95 -5.14
C ASN A 2 7.18 7.60 -5.19
N LEU A 3 6.69 7.15 -4.05
CA LEU A 3 6.03 5.86 -3.89
C LEU A 3 4.59 6.03 -3.41
N LEU A 4 3.70 5.20 -3.94
CA LEU A 4 2.32 5.08 -3.48
C LEU A 4 2.11 3.68 -2.91
N GLY A 5 1.82 3.59 -1.61
CA GLY A 5 1.38 2.38 -0.94
C GLY A 5 -0.11 2.16 -1.19
N VAL A 6 -0.48 0.93 -1.52
CA VAL A 6 -1.86 0.55 -1.81
C VAL A 6 -2.23 -0.71 -1.04
N ASP A 7 -3.25 -0.60 -0.20
CA ASP A 7 -3.94 -1.74 0.42
C ASP A 7 -5.20 -2.04 -0.38
N TYR A 8 -5.24 -3.20 -1.06
CA TYR A 8 -6.35 -3.59 -1.92
C TYR A 8 -7.39 -4.39 -1.15
N GLY A 9 -8.23 -3.68 -0.39
CA GLY A 9 -9.34 -4.24 0.35
C GLY A 9 -10.54 -4.62 -0.53
N SER A 10 -11.47 -5.42 0.02
CA SER A 10 -12.60 -5.95 -0.75
C SER A 10 -13.65 -4.90 -1.14
N LYS A 11 -13.77 -3.82 -0.36
CA LYS A 11 -14.72 -2.71 -0.55
C LYS A 11 -14.01 -1.39 -0.80
N ASN A 12 -12.91 -1.17 -0.11
CA ASN A 12 -12.14 0.07 -0.14
C ASN A 12 -10.69 -0.25 -0.50
N ILE A 13 -10.01 0.72 -1.09
CA ILE A 13 -8.60 0.69 -1.41
C ILE A 13 -7.94 1.82 -0.63
N GLY A 14 -7.14 1.47 0.36
CA GLY A 14 -6.38 2.43 1.16
C GLY A 14 -5.16 2.92 0.39
N LEU A 15 -4.87 4.22 0.49
CA LEU A 15 -3.73 4.84 -0.18
C LEU A 15 -2.83 5.55 0.82
N ALA A 16 -1.53 5.42 0.64
CA ALA A 16 -0.50 6.15 1.37
C ALA A 16 0.59 6.61 0.42
N ILE A 17 1.22 7.74 0.70
CA ILE A 17 2.27 8.32 -0.13
C ILE A 17 3.55 8.50 0.66
N TRP A 18 4.68 8.28 -0.02
CA TRP A 18 5.99 8.68 0.44
C TRP A 18 6.75 9.33 -0.69
N ARG A 19 7.51 10.37 -0.37
CA ARG A 19 8.37 11.07 -1.32
C ARG A 19 9.79 11.01 -0.83
N GLU A 20 10.73 10.94 -1.76
CA GLU A 20 12.15 10.95 -1.44
C GLU A 20 12.53 12.15 -0.57
N GLY A 21 13.28 11.88 0.50
CA GLY A 21 13.65 12.87 1.50
C GLY A 21 12.60 13.10 2.59
N ALA A 22 11.41 12.49 2.51
CA ALA A 22 10.45 12.53 3.61
C ALA A 22 10.81 11.50 4.70
N ASP A 23 10.71 11.92 5.96
CA ASP A 23 10.94 11.04 7.11
C ASP A 23 9.76 10.10 7.38
N VAL A 24 8.56 10.44 6.87
CA VAL A 24 7.30 9.79 7.24
C VAL A 24 6.49 9.40 6.01
N VAL A 25 5.76 8.28 6.12
CA VAL A 25 4.69 7.93 5.19
C VAL A 25 3.43 8.68 5.62
N LEU A 26 2.67 9.22 4.66
CA LEU A 26 1.44 9.96 4.96
C LEU A 26 0.22 9.24 4.37
N PRO A 27 -0.95 9.32 5.03
CA PRO A 27 -2.19 8.87 4.42
C PRO A 27 -2.49 9.74 3.19
N PHE A 28 -2.93 9.10 2.11
CA PHE A 28 -3.26 9.79 0.86
C PHE A 28 -4.77 9.78 0.55
N GLY A 29 -5.50 8.85 1.15
CA GLY A 29 -6.95 8.77 1.03
C GLY A 29 -7.44 7.34 0.81
N VAL A 30 -8.72 7.23 0.46
CA VAL A 30 -9.38 5.95 0.18
C VAL A 30 -10.13 6.05 -1.13
N LEU A 31 -10.03 5.00 -1.95
CA LEU A 31 -10.89 4.81 -3.11
C LEU A 31 -11.88 3.69 -2.85
N GLU A 32 -13.06 3.78 -3.44
CA GLU A 32 -13.97 2.64 -3.51
C GLU A 32 -13.40 1.59 -4.47
N ASN A 33 -13.44 0.32 -4.08
CA ASN A 33 -13.06 -0.79 -4.93
C ASN A 33 -14.18 -1.12 -5.92
N ASN A 34 -14.17 -0.44 -7.06
CA ASN A 34 -15.06 -0.67 -8.18
C ASN A 34 -14.27 -0.67 -9.50
N GLU A 35 -14.96 -0.88 -10.62
CA GLU A 35 -14.36 -1.01 -11.95
C GLU A 35 -13.54 0.23 -12.40
N GLN A 36 -13.77 1.40 -11.78
CA GLN A 36 -13.04 2.63 -12.11
C GLN A 36 -11.77 2.80 -11.28
N ALA A 37 -11.55 1.97 -10.26
CA ALA A 37 -10.47 2.16 -9.30
C ALA A 37 -9.09 2.16 -9.95
N ALA A 38 -8.81 1.21 -10.84
CA ALA A 38 -7.53 1.12 -11.53
C ALA A 38 -7.28 2.36 -12.41
N GLY A 39 -8.31 2.85 -13.11
CA GLY A 39 -8.23 4.07 -13.91
C GLY A 39 -7.97 5.31 -13.07
N LYS A 40 -8.64 5.45 -11.92
CA LYS A 40 -8.41 6.55 -10.97
C LYS A 40 -7.00 6.54 -10.41
N LEU A 41 -6.48 5.36 -10.06
CA LEU A 41 -5.10 5.20 -9.62
C LEU A 41 -4.09 5.54 -10.71
N ALA A 42 -4.36 5.17 -11.97
CA ALA A 42 -3.49 5.51 -13.09
C ALA A 42 -3.40 7.03 -13.32
N VAL A 43 -4.53 7.74 -13.20
CA VAL A 43 -4.57 9.21 -13.27
C VAL A 43 -3.76 9.81 -12.12
N LEU A 44 -4.02 9.37 -10.89
CA LEU A 44 -3.29 9.80 -9.69
C LEU A 44 -1.78 9.55 -9.82
N PHE A 45 -1.39 8.39 -10.35
CA PHE A 45 0.01 8.02 -10.58
C PHE A 45 0.73 9.05 -11.46
N GLY A 46 0.08 9.51 -12.53
CA GLY A 46 0.61 10.57 -13.39
C GLY A 46 0.60 11.94 -12.73
N ASP A 47 -0.55 12.34 -12.17
CA ASP A 47 -0.76 13.68 -11.61
C ASP A 47 0.16 13.97 -10.41
N GLU A 48 0.32 12.98 -9.51
CA GLU A 48 1.17 13.09 -8.32
C GLU A 48 2.65 12.78 -8.60
N LYS A 49 2.99 12.43 -9.84
CA LYS A 49 4.34 12.02 -10.28
C LYS A 49 4.87 10.86 -9.44
N ILE A 50 4.04 9.82 -9.29
CA ILE A 50 4.43 8.59 -8.61
C ILE A 50 5.33 7.80 -9.56
N ASP A 51 6.43 7.28 -9.03
CA ASP A 51 7.37 6.46 -9.81
C ASP A 51 7.03 4.96 -9.71
N LYS A 52 6.43 4.54 -8.59
CA LYS A 52 6.05 3.14 -8.34
C LYS A 52 4.93 3.00 -7.32
N ILE A 53 4.01 2.08 -7.59
CA ILE A 53 3.03 1.58 -6.64
C ILE A 53 3.60 0.37 -5.90
N VAL A 54 3.55 0.41 -4.57
CA VAL A 54 3.80 -0.72 -3.68
C VAL A 54 2.45 -1.30 -3.28
N LEU A 55 2.09 -2.43 -3.87
CA LEU A 55 0.80 -3.08 -3.69
C LEU A 55 0.91 -4.22 -2.68
N GLY A 56 0.11 -4.13 -1.62
CA GLY A 56 -0.02 -5.17 -0.62
C GLY A 56 -0.43 -6.52 -1.20
N LEU A 57 0.27 -7.59 -0.81
CA LEU A 57 -0.04 -8.95 -1.19
C LEU A 57 -0.36 -9.80 0.05
N PRO A 58 -1.63 -10.14 0.29
CA PRO A 58 -2.03 -10.98 1.40
C PRO A 58 -1.69 -12.43 1.08
N LEU A 59 -0.48 -12.85 1.45
CA LEU A 59 -0.11 -14.26 1.37
C LEU A 59 -0.76 -15.04 2.51
N SER A 60 -1.46 -16.13 2.17
CA SER A 60 -1.86 -17.11 3.17
C SER A 60 -0.64 -17.71 3.84
N LEU A 61 -0.73 -18.00 5.14
CA LEU A 61 0.33 -18.65 5.94
C LEU A 61 0.84 -19.96 5.32
N ASP A 62 0.02 -20.63 4.50
CA ASP A 62 0.36 -21.86 3.79
C ASP A 62 1.03 -21.65 2.41
N GLY A 63 1.30 -20.40 2.00
CA GLY A 63 1.96 -20.07 0.73
C GLY A 63 1.16 -20.40 -0.53
N LYS A 64 -0.11 -20.82 -0.40
CA LYS A 64 -1.01 -21.10 -1.52
C LYS A 64 -1.73 -19.84 -1.97
N GLU A 65 -1.84 -19.65 -3.29
CA GLU A 65 -2.72 -18.64 -3.87
C GLU A 65 -4.14 -18.80 -3.33
N ASN A 66 -4.65 -17.74 -2.70
CA ASN A 66 -6.02 -17.66 -2.23
C ASN A 66 -6.82 -16.73 -3.16
N LYS A 67 -8.15 -16.69 -2.99
CA LYS A 67 -9.03 -15.82 -3.80
C LYS A 67 -8.64 -14.33 -3.72
N ASN A 68 -7.99 -13.88 -2.65
CA ASN A 68 -7.54 -12.50 -2.50
C ASN A 68 -6.27 -12.25 -3.29
N THR A 69 -5.29 -13.16 -3.26
CA THR A 69 -4.06 -13.12 -4.08
C THR A 69 -4.41 -12.99 -5.57
N VAL A 70 -5.37 -13.79 -6.06
CA VAL A 70 -5.84 -13.71 -7.46
C VAL A 70 -6.43 -12.33 -7.78
N ARG A 71 -7.25 -11.76 -6.89
CA ARG A 71 -7.84 -10.43 -7.09
C ARG A 71 -6.78 -9.33 -7.13
N VAL A 72 -5.80 -9.38 -6.22
CA VAL A 72 -4.67 -8.44 -6.18
C VAL A 72 -3.84 -8.53 -7.46
N HIS A 73 -3.54 -9.74 -7.94
CA HIS A 73 -2.83 -9.91 -9.21
C HIS A 73 -3.63 -9.39 -10.42
N SER A 74 -4.95 -9.62 -10.46
CA SER A 74 -5.81 -9.09 -11.52
C SER A 74 -5.80 -7.56 -11.54
N PHE A 75 -5.97 -6.94 -10.37
CA PHE A 75 -5.92 -5.48 -10.22
C PHE A 75 -4.55 -4.90 -10.62
N ALA A 76 -3.46 -5.56 -10.22
CA ALA A 76 -2.12 -5.18 -10.66
C ALA A 76 -1.94 -5.30 -12.18
N GLY A 77 -2.61 -6.26 -12.83
CA GLY A 77 -2.64 -6.40 -14.28
C GLY A 77 -3.29 -5.18 -14.95
N GLU A 78 -4.42 -4.70 -14.43
CA GLU A 78 -5.10 -3.50 -14.91
C GLU A 78 -4.23 -2.25 -14.77
N LEU A 79 -3.55 -2.08 -13.62
CA LEU A 79 -2.62 -0.98 -13.39
C LEU A 79 -1.40 -1.04 -14.33
N LYS A 80 -0.82 -2.23 -14.55
CA LYS A 80 0.31 -2.39 -15.47
C LYS A 80 -0.11 -2.10 -16.92
N ALA A 81 -1.33 -2.46 -17.30
CA ALA A 81 -1.86 -2.16 -18.63
C ALA A 81 -2.04 -0.65 -18.87
N SER A 82 -2.22 0.15 -17.82
CA SER A 82 -2.24 1.63 -17.91
C SER A 82 -0.84 2.28 -17.88
N GLY A 83 0.23 1.48 -17.86
CA GLY A 83 1.61 1.97 -17.80
C GLY A 83 2.12 2.24 -16.38
N THR A 84 1.36 1.84 -15.36
CA THR A 84 1.74 2.03 -13.96
C THR A 84 2.78 1.00 -13.53
N ALA A 85 3.89 1.45 -12.92
CA ALA A 85 4.87 0.56 -12.33
C ALA A 85 4.34 0.02 -10.99
N VAL A 86 4.23 -1.31 -10.87
CA VAL A 86 3.68 -1.97 -9.67
C VAL A 86 4.66 -3.02 -9.14
N GLU A 87 4.91 -2.97 -7.83
CA GLU A 87 5.68 -3.94 -7.07
C GLU A 87 4.83 -4.52 -5.94
N PHE A 88 4.88 -5.84 -5.76
CA PHE A 88 4.14 -6.51 -4.70
C PHE A 88 4.95 -6.54 -3.40
N PHE A 89 4.30 -6.27 -2.27
CA PHE A 89 4.92 -6.38 -0.95
C PHE A 89 4.15 -7.34 -0.04
N ASP A 90 4.88 -8.24 0.61
CA ASP A 90 4.34 -9.34 1.41
C ASP A 90 3.92 -8.86 2.82
N GLU A 91 2.63 -8.96 3.13
CA GLU A 91 1.98 -8.35 4.30
C GLU A 91 1.99 -9.19 5.59
N ARG A 92 2.78 -10.28 5.65
CA ARG A 92 2.75 -11.31 6.71
C ARG A 92 2.72 -10.85 8.18
N PHE A 93 2.98 -9.58 8.47
CA PHE A 93 3.05 -9.05 9.84
C PHE A 93 2.06 -7.90 10.15
N SER A 94 1.29 -7.37 9.18
CA SER A 94 0.58 -6.10 9.37
C SER A 94 -0.84 -6.20 9.97
N SER A 95 -1.47 -7.38 9.93
CA SER A 95 -2.90 -7.51 10.31
C SER A 95 -3.20 -7.20 11.79
N GLN A 96 -2.22 -7.28 12.69
CA GLN A 96 -2.34 -6.90 14.10
C GLN A 96 -1.86 -5.47 14.43
N ALA A 97 -1.22 -4.77 13.49
CA ALA A 97 -0.65 -3.44 13.71
C ALA A 97 -1.62 -2.30 13.35
N ALA A 98 -2.55 -2.52 12.41
CA ALA A 98 -3.47 -1.49 11.93
C ALA A 98 -4.46 -0.97 12.99
N ASP A 99 -4.69 -1.73 14.07
CA ASP A 99 -5.63 -1.37 15.13
C ASP A 99 -5.02 -0.45 16.20
N ARG A 100 -3.71 -0.15 16.13
CA ARG A 100 -2.97 0.54 17.21
C ARG A 100 -2.46 1.94 16.89
N SER A 101 -2.84 2.54 15.75
CA SER A 101 -2.37 3.88 15.41
C SER A 101 -3.37 4.97 15.82
N ALA A 102 -3.02 5.77 16.84
CA ALA A 102 -3.75 6.96 17.25
C ALA A 102 -3.58 8.06 16.18
N GLY A 103 -4.66 8.46 15.53
CA GLY A 103 -4.65 9.47 14.46
C GLY A 103 -5.88 9.40 13.57
N GLY A 104 -6.31 10.55 13.03
CA GLY A 104 -7.57 10.74 12.29
C GLY A 104 -7.67 10.07 10.91
N ALA A 105 -6.70 9.23 10.53
CA ALA A 105 -6.76 8.44 9.30
C ALA A 105 -7.68 7.23 9.47
N SER A 106 -8.35 6.84 8.37
CA SER A 106 -9.19 5.64 8.32
C SER A 106 -8.37 4.35 8.48
N ARG A 107 -9.04 3.24 8.77
CA ARG A 107 -8.40 1.92 8.88
C ARG A 107 -7.73 1.52 7.56
N ASP A 108 -8.36 1.81 6.43
CA ASP A 108 -7.85 1.46 5.10
C ASP A 108 -6.57 2.26 4.79
N GLU A 109 -6.54 3.56 5.09
CA GLU A 109 -5.33 4.38 4.96
C GLU A 109 -4.19 3.87 5.83
N LYS A 110 -4.48 3.50 7.09
CA LYS A 110 -3.48 2.96 8.01
C LYS A 110 -2.86 1.67 7.49
N ALA A 111 -3.65 0.79 6.87
CA ALA A 111 -3.12 -0.43 6.26
C ALA A 111 -2.13 -0.11 5.12
N ALA A 112 -2.51 0.81 4.23
CA ALA A 112 -1.64 1.26 3.15
C ALA A 112 -0.34 1.93 3.65
N MET A 113 -0.43 2.71 4.73
CA MET A 113 0.75 3.30 5.37
C MET A 113 1.70 2.23 5.87
N LEU A 114 1.20 1.23 6.61
CA LEU A 114 2.03 0.14 7.15
C LEU A 114 2.74 -0.65 6.05
N ILE A 115 2.04 -0.98 4.96
CA ILE A 115 2.63 -1.65 3.79
C ILE A 115 3.81 -0.84 3.25
N LEU A 116 3.62 0.46 3.04
CA LEU A 116 4.65 1.31 2.46
C LEU A 116 5.83 1.54 3.42
N GLU A 117 5.56 1.71 4.72
CA GLU A 117 6.60 1.84 5.74
C GLU A 117 7.47 0.59 5.80
N ASP A 118 6.87 -0.60 5.82
CA ASP A 118 7.60 -1.86 5.90
C ASP A 118 8.41 -2.12 4.63
N TYR A 119 7.88 -1.74 3.46
CA TYR A 119 8.63 -1.73 2.21
C TYR A 119 9.86 -0.81 2.30
N LEU A 120 9.68 0.44 2.77
CA LEU A 120 10.77 1.41 2.91
C LEU A 120 11.84 0.95 3.91
N LYS A 121 11.45 0.39 5.06
CA LYS A 121 12.39 -0.20 6.04
C LYS A 121 13.26 -1.28 5.42
N LYS A 122 12.68 -2.10 4.53
CA LYS A 122 13.37 -3.23 3.89
C LYS A 122 14.29 -2.81 2.75
N PHE A 123 13.89 -1.81 1.95
CA PHE A 123 14.56 -1.49 0.69
C PHE A 123 15.22 -0.10 0.65
N THR A 124 15.00 0.75 1.65
CA THR A 124 15.58 2.10 1.74
C THR A 124 16.17 2.36 3.14
N PRO A 125 17.37 1.84 3.47
CA PRO A 125 18.10 2.29 4.65
C PRO A 125 18.57 3.75 4.46
N PRO A 126 18.45 4.69 5.42
CA PRO A 126 18.05 4.56 6.82
C PRO A 126 16.63 5.12 7.08
N TYR A 127 15.58 4.56 6.46
CA TYR A 127 14.20 4.89 6.83
C TYR A 127 13.90 4.37 8.25
N SER A 128 13.95 5.25 9.25
CA SER A 128 13.49 4.96 10.61
C SER A 128 12.03 5.39 10.72
N SER A 129 11.08 4.46 10.67
CA SER A 129 9.68 4.78 10.90
C SER A 129 9.52 5.49 12.27
N PRO A 130 8.84 6.64 12.33
CA PRO A 130 8.55 7.31 13.61
C PRO A 130 7.58 6.48 14.47
N TYR A 131 6.89 5.50 13.88
CA TYR A 131 6.06 4.54 14.61
C TYR A 131 6.95 3.43 15.17
N LYS A 132 7.63 3.72 16.28
CA LYS A 132 8.07 2.67 17.19
C LYS A 132 6.83 2.02 17.76
N GLY A 133 6.44 0.87 17.22
CA GLY A 133 5.62 -0.07 17.97
C GLY A 133 6.37 -0.36 19.26
N GLU A 134 5.79 -0.01 20.40
CA GLU A 134 6.27 -0.51 21.67
C GLU A 134 6.02 -2.02 21.65
N ASP A 135 7.09 -2.78 21.48
CA ASP A 135 7.11 -4.22 21.68
C ASP A 135 6.61 -4.52 23.10
N ASN A 136 5.49 -5.23 23.19
CA ASN A 136 5.03 -5.88 24.41
C ASN A 136 4.32 -7.19 24.07
#